data_AF-A0A4Q4CIE4-F1
#
_entry.id   AF-A0A4Q4CIE4-F1
#
_cell.length_a   1.000
_cell.length_b   1.000
_cell.length_c   1.000
_cell.angle_alpha   90.00
_cell.angle_beta   90.00
_cell.angle_gamma   90.00
#
_symmetry.space_group_name_H-M   'P 1'
#
loop_
_entity.id
_entity.type
_entity.pdbx_description
1 polymer ?
#
loop_
_entity_poly.entity_id
_entity_poly.type
_entity_poly.pdbx_seq_one_letter_code
_entity_poly.pdbx_strand_id
1 'polypeptide(L)'
;HQAGKCLDVPPSGIRVRGRRSTPGRYFQVAHPGNGWGGTDITDPLAVIESIDPKTAWPGLRLLLTSTTGEDSLYCVLDEALRPVPVEAPEAVRRTVERIGENCEPALTSILFMAGAGGSLRAGVTENPVLLTREVQSSLVRVTIGGAPCMLWPGGGITIMADVLRIPDNAFGYVPTPALVAPIEFTLRADLYARLGGHVDHAVPLETLLAEYGGGARHQGWIAGNPWPLP
;
A
#
# COMPACT_ATOMS: atom_id res chain seq x y z
N HIS A 1 -2.53 -16.52 29.16
CA HIS A 1 -3.24 -16.25 27.88
C HIS A 1 -4.23 -17.36 27.59
N GLN A 2 -5.34 -17.09 26.88
CA GLN A 2 -6.31 -18.13 26.53
C GLN A 2 -5.68 -19.24 25.66
N ALA A 3 -4.82 -18.86 24.72
CA ALA A 3 -4.06 -19.83 23.91
C ALA A 3 -3.26 -20.82 24.77
N GLY A 4 -2.59 -20.33 25.83
CA GLY A 4 -1.87 -21.20 26.76
C GLY A 4 -2.79 -22.19 27.49
N LYS A 5 -3.99 -21.75 27.88
CA LYS A 5 -4.97 -22.66 28.50
C LYS A 5 -5.43 -23.77 27.54
N CYS A 6 -5.65 -23.44 26.27
CA CYS A 6 -6.04 -24.43 25.25
C CYS A 6 -4.93 -25.43 24.91
N LEU A 7 -3.69 -25.12 25.29
CA LEU A 7 -2.51 -25.95 25.09
C LEU A 7 -2.03 -26.59 26.41
N ASP A 8 -2.85 -26.52 27.46
CA ASP A 8 -2.52 -27.00 28.81
C ASP A 8 -1.17 -26.49 29.35
N VAL A 9 -0.78 -25.27 28.93
CA VAL A 9 0.44 -24.62 29.40
C VAL A 9 0.22 -24.17 30.84
N PRO A 10 1.09 -24.58 31.79
CA PRO A 10 0.95 -24.18 33.18
C PRO A 10 1.09 -22.66 33.34
N PRO A 11 0.39 -22.04 34.31
CA PRO A 11 0.60 -20.63 34.64
C PRO A 11 2.07 -20.37 34.98
N SER A 12 2.64 -19.30 34.43
CA SER A 12 4.07 -19.00 34.59
C SER A 12 4.43 -18.24 35.87
N GLY A 13 3.45 -17.76 36.63
CA GLY A 13 3.68 -16.89 37.78
C GLY A 13 4.13 -15.46 37.42
N ILE A 14 4.30 -15.15 36.14
CA ILE A 14 4.72 -13.81 35.66
C ILE A 14 3.53 -12.86 35.65
N ARG A 15 3.67 -11.72 36.33
CA ARG A 15 2.73 -10.61 36.25
C ARG A 15 3.36 -9.48 35.45
N VAL A 16 2.64 -9.02 34.42
CA VAL A 16 3.04 -7.90 33.56
C VAL A 16 2.34 -6.63 34.04
N ARG A 17 3.04 -5.50 33.97
CA ARG A 17 2.49 -4.17 34.27
C ARG A 17 1.33 -3.81 33.34
N GLY A 18 0.55 -2.81 33.73
CA GLY A 18 -0.54 -2.26 32.93
C GLY A 18 -1.92 -2.78 33.32
N ARG A 19 -2.94 -2.30 32.60
CA ARG A 19 -4.34 -2.63 32.86
C ARG A 19 -4.69 -3.99 32.26
N ARG A 20 -4.90 -4.99 33.13
CA ARG A 20 -5.33 -6.33 32.73
C ARG A 20 -6.69 -6.27 32.02
N SER A 21 -6.77 -6.86 30.82
CA SER A 21 -8.02 -7.06 30.08
C SER A 21 -8.51 -8.50 30.22
N THR A 22 -7.72 -9.46 29.74
CA THR A 22 -7.96 -10.90 29.88
C THR A 22 -6.71 -11.57 30.41
N PRO A 23 -6.75 -12.83 30.94
CA PRO A 23 -5.55 -13.49 31.44
C PRO A 23 -4.44 -13.50 30.39
N GLY A 24 -3.31 -12.85 30.63
CA GLY A 24 -2.19 -12.73 29.68
C GLY A 24 -2.31 -11.63 28.62
N ARG A 25 -3.31 -10.74 28.71
CA ARG A 25 -3.45 -9.55 27.84
C ARG A 25 -3.59 -8.30 28.70
N TYR A 26 -2.69 -7.35 28.48
CA TYR A 26 -2.58 -6.11 29.25
C TYR A 26 -2.55 -4.92 28.29
N PHE A 27 -3.20 -3.83 28.68
CA PHE A 27 -3.18 -2.56 27.97
C PHE A 27 -2.44 -1.51 28.76
N GLN A 28 -2.03 -0.42 28.09
CA GLN A 28 -1.41 0.73 28.76
C GLN A 28 -0.18 0.31 29.58
N VAL A 29 0.65 -0.57 29.01
CA VAL A 29 1.92 -1.02 29.61
C VAL A 29 3.00 0.05 29.48
N ALA A 30 2.94 0.83 28.40
CA ALA A 30 3.91 1.85 28.02
C ALA A 30 3.25 2.96 27.19
N HIS A 31 3.94 4.09 27.05
CA HIS A 31 3.56 5.18 26.15
C HIS A 31 4.32 5.08 24.82
N PRO A 32 3.86 5.75 23.74
CA PRO A 32 4.63 5.87 22.51
C PRO A 32 6.00 6.54 22.77
N GLY A 33 7.05 6.08 22.09
CA GLY A 33 8.41 6.59 22.25
C GLY A 33 9.39 6.00 21.24
N ASN A 34 10.69 6.21 21.46
CA ASN A 34 11.77 5.76 20.58
C ASN A 34 12.53 4.53 21.11
N GLY A 35 11.99 3.87 22.13
CA GLY A 35 12.53 2.64 22.72
C GLY A 35 11.89 1.40 22.11
N TRP A 36 11.82 0.34 22.91
CA TRP A 36 11.41 -1.00 22.50
C TRP A 36 10.06 -1.01 21.76
N GLY A 37 10.05 -1.46 20.51
CA GLY A 37 8.85 -1.54 19.68
C GLY A 37 8.12 -0.20 19.48
N GLY A 38 8.82 0.93 19.51
CA GLY A 38 8.23 2.26 19.38
C GLY A 38 7.54 2.76 20.66
N THR A 39 7.95 2.27 21.83
CA THR A 39 7.45 2.69 23.14
C THR A 39 8.49 3.52 23.91
N ASP A 40 8.14 4.02 25.09
CA ASP A 40 9.07 4.66 26.03
C ASP A 40 9.87 3.66 26.88
N ILE A 41 9.73 2.35 26.64
CA ILE A 41 10.49 1.31 27.35
C ILE A 41 11.92 1.25 26.82
N THR A 42 12.90 1.39 27.73
CA THR A 42 14.33 1.19 27.44
C THR A 42 14.87 -0.15 27.95
N ASP A 43 14.38 -0.62 29.10
CA ASP A 43 14.63 -1.96 29.62
C ASP A 43 13.39 -2.84 29.42
N PRO A 44 13.42 -3.83 28.52
CA PRO A 44 12.27 -4.70 28.27
C PRO A 44 11.84 -5.49 29.51
N LEU A 45 12.72 -5.78 30.47
CA LEU A 45 12.35 -6.49 31.70
C LEU A 45 11.50 -5.63 32.64
N ALA A 46 11.51 -4.30 32.49
CA ALA A 46 10.69 -3.39 33.28
C ALA A 46 9.19 -3.62 33.10
N VAL A 47 8.76 -4.33 32.04
CA VAL A 47 7.35 -4.72 31.85
C VAL A 47 6.89 -5.77 32.86
N ILE A 48 7.81 -6.50 33.50
CA ILE A 48 7.49 -7.47 34.54
C ILE A 48 7.23 -6.69 35.84
N GLU A 49 6.00 -6.79 36.35
CA GLU A 49 5.60 -6.21 37.64
C GLU A 49 6.12 -7.06 38.80
N SER A 50 5.94 -8.38 38.71
CA SER A 50 6.36 -9.34 39.73
C SER A 50 6.40 -10.77 39.19
N ILE A 51 7.16 -11.62 39.87
CA ILE A 51 7.25 -13.06 39.63
C ILE A 51 6.81 -13.77 40.91
N ASP A 52 5.75 -14.57 40.84
CA ASP A 52 5.22 -15.30 41.98
C ASP A 52 6.04 -16.56 42.26
N PRO A 53 6.78 -16.65 43.39
CA PRO A 53 7.64 -17.79 43.70
C PRO A 53 6.85 -19.07 44.01
N LYS A 54 5.53 -19.00 44.24
CA LYS A 54 4.70 -20.19 44.43
C LYS A 54 4.32 -20.86 43.11
N THR A 55 4.44 -20.14 42.00
CA THR A 55 3.96 -20.57 40.69
C THR A 55 5.09 -20.67 39.66
N ALA A 56 6.06 -19.75 39.70
CA ALA A 56 7.24 -19.77 38.83
C ALA A 56 8.28 -20.81 39.29
N TRP A 57 9.18 -21.19 38.40
CA TRP A 57 10.24 -22.17 38.68
C TRP A 57 11.58 -21.77 38.02
N PRO A 58 12.73 -22.16 38.60
CA PRO A 58 14.03 -22.01 37.95
C PRO A 58 14.06 -22.74 36.60
N GLY A 59 14.65 -22.11 35.59
CA GLY A 59 14.65 -22.63 34.22
C GLY A 59 13.41 -22.26 33.39
N LEU A 60 12.43 -21.53 33.94
CA LEU A 60 11.34 -20.96 33.14
C LEU A 60 11.91 -20.02 32.07
N ARG A 61 11.51 -20.24 30.81
CA ARG A 61 12.00 -19.55 29.62
C ARG A 61 11.05 -18.42 29.23
N LEU A 62 11.59 -17.23 29.00
CA LEU A 62 10.84 -16.03 28.64
C LEU A 62 11.35 -15.49 27.30
N LEU A 63 10.43 -15.21 26.39
CA LEU A 63 10.69 -14.43 25.18
C LEU A 63 9.90 -13.13 25.27
N LEU A 64 10.60 -12.01 25.25
CA LEU A 64 10.03 -10.68 25.08
C LEU A 64 10.34 -10.25 23.66
N THR A 65 9.34 -9.81 22.90
CA THR A 65 9.49 -9.37 21.51
C THR A 65 8.63 -8.14 21.28
N SER A 66 9.11 -7.20 20.48
CA SER A 66 8.23 -6.16 19.92
C SER A 66 7.22 -6.80 18.95
N THR A 67 6.16 -6.07 18.62
CA THR A 67 5.16 -6.52 17.62
C THR A 67 5.74 -6.63 16.22
N THR A 68 6.79 -5.87 15.91
CA THR A 68 7.53 -5.91 14.64
C THR A 68 8.59 -6.99 14.62
N GLY A 69 8.94 -7.61 15.76
CA GLY A 69 10.04 -8.58 15.83
C GLY A 69 11.45 -7.97 15.72
N GLU A 70 11.55 -6.65 15.54
CA GLU A 70 12.83 -5.92 15.46
C GLU A 70 13.59 -5.96 16.79
N ASP A 71 12.87 -5.92 17.91
CA ASP A 71 13.44 -6.04 19.24
C ASP A 71 13.05 -7.38 19.86
N SER A 72 14.04 -8.13 20.37
CA SER A 72 13.78 -9.36 21.12
C SER A 72 14.78 -9.60 22.24
N LEU A 73 14.30 -10.15 23.35
CA LEU A 73 15.10 -10.56 24.50
C LEU A 73 14.65 -11.94 24.95
N TYR A 74 15.61 -12.84 25.06
CA TYR A 74 15.40 -14.18 25.58
C TYR A 74 16.05 -14.32 26.96
N CYS A 75 15.29 -14.78 27.94
CA CYS A 75 15.76 -14.95 29.31
C CYS A 75 15.36 -16.31 29.87
N VAL A 76 16.12 -16.77 30.85
CA VAL A 76 15.79 -17.92 31.69
C VAL A 76 15.80 -17.48 33.14
N LEU A 77 14.83 -17.94 33.94
CA LEU A 77 14.83 -17.66 35.38
C LEU A 77 15.95 -18.44 36.08
N ASP A 78 16.77 -17.75 36.86
CA ASP A 78 17.77 -18.39 37.74
C ASP A 78 17.12 -19.04 38.99
N GLU A 79 17.94 -19.62 39.87
CA GLU A 79 17.50 -20.22 41.14
C GLU A 79 16.80 -19.23 42.08
N ALA A 80 17.08 -17.92 41.94
CA ALA A 80 16.41 -16.85 42.67
C ALA A 80 15.20 -16.28 41.90
N LEU A 81 14.77 -16.94 40.84
CA LEU A 81 13.68 -16.55 39.94
C LEU A 81 13.89 -15.21 39.24
N ARG A 82 15.13 -14.78 39.06
CA ARG A 82 15.48 -13.55 38.33
C ARG A 82 15.64 -13.88 36.85
N PRO A 83 15.06 -13.09 35.93
CA PRO A 83 15.30 -13.26 34.50
C PRO A 83 16.77 -12.96 34.18
N VAL A 84 17.47 -13.97 33.66
CA VAL A 84 18.85 -13.82 33.18
C VAL A 84 18.84 -13.91 31.66
N PRO A 85 19.28 -12.85 30.94
CA PRO A 85 19.48 -12.90 29.50
C PRO A 85 20.43 -14.02 29.09
N VAL A 86 20.01 -14.82 28.11
CA VAL A 86 20.84 -15.87 27.50
C VAL A 86 20.61 -15.88 26.00
N GLU A 87 21.50 -16.54 25.25
CA GLU A 87 21.31 -16.68 23.81
C GLU A 87 20.03 -17.46 23.50
N ALA A 88 19.21 -16.91 22.60
CA ALA A 88 17.97 -17.54 22.18
C ALA A 88 18.26 -18.81 21.35
N PRO A 89 17.63 -19.95 21.66
CA PRO A 89 17.76 -21.14 20.83
C PRO A 89 17.35 -20.87 19.38
N GLU A 90 17.98 -21.56 18.43
CA GLU A 90 17.79 -21.33 16.99
C GLU A 90 16.31 -21.39 16.54
N ALA A 91 15.50 -22.27 17.13
CA ALA A 91 14.06 -22.33 16.84
C ALA A 91 13.30 -21.06 17.26
N VAL A 92 13.72 -20.43 18.36
CA VAL A 92 13.13 -19.18 18.86
C VAL A 92 13.58 -18.01 17.98
N ARG A 93 14.88 -17.92 17.66
CA ARG A 93 15.42 -16.90 16.75
C ARG A 93 14.69 -16.88 15.41
N ARG A 94 14.56 -18.04 14.76
CA ARG A 94 13.83 -18.17 13.48
C ARG A 94 12.37 -17.74 13.58
N THR A 95 11.75 -17.90 14.75
CA THR A 95 10.37 -17.43 14.96
C THR A 95 10.32 -15.91 15.03
N VAL A 96 11.25 -15.26 15.73
CA VAL A 96 11.37 -13.80 15.80
C VAL A 96 11.68 -13.21 14.41
N GLU A 97 12.62 -13.81 13.69
CA GLU A 97 12.98 -13.40 12.32
C GLU A 97 11.77 -13.45 11.38
N ARG A 98 10.93 -14.49 11.49
CA ARG A 98 9.66 -14.58 10.73
C ARG A 98 8.64 -13.53 11.12
N ILE A 99 8.58 -13.12 12.39
CA ILE A 99 7.70 -12.02 12.82
C ILE A 99 8.14 -10.72 12.14
N GLY A 100 9.46 -10.47 12.07
CA GLY A 100 10.05 -9.34 11.35
C GLY A 100 9.79 -9.39 9.85
N GLU A 101 10.00 -10.54 9.23
CA GLU A 101 9.71 -10.75 7.80
C GLU A 101 8.24 -10.49 7.46
N ASN A 102 7.32 -10.87 8.34
CA ASN A 102 5.88 -10.65 8.15
C ASN A 102 5.46 -9.17 8.36
N CYS A 103 6.39 -8.29 8.75
CA CYS A 103 6.14 -6.86 8.86
C CYS A 103 6.45 -6.18 7.52
N GLU A 104 5.45 -6.04 6.66
CA GLU A 104 5.60 -5.37 5.37
C GLU A 104 5.37 -3.85 5.47
N PRO A 105 5.95 -3.04 4.57
CA PRO A 105 5.63 -1.62 4.47
C PRO A 105 4.13 -1.38 4.31
N ALA A 106 3.57 -0.50 5.14
CA ALA A 106 2.20 -0.04 4.97
C ALA A 106 2.11 0.89 3.74
N LEU A 107 1.74 0.33 2.60
CA LEU A 107 1.54 1.09 1.36
C LEU A 107 0.08 1.57 1.25
N THR A 108 -0.11 2.82 0.82
CA THR A 108 -1.44 3.36 0.47
C THR A 108 -1.61 3.34 -1.04
N SER A 109 -2.66 2.68 -1.54
CA SER A 109 -3.04 2.76 -2.95
C SER A 109 -3.98 3.94 -3.17
N ILE A 110 -3.70 4.76 -4.19
CA ILE A 110 -4.56 5.88 -4.60
C ILE A 110 -5.05 5.62 -6.01
N LEU A 111 -6.37 5.55 -6.16
CA LEU A 111 -7.03 5.31 -7.43
C LEU A 111 -7.72 6.60 -7.89
N PHE A 112 -7.42 7.04 -9.10
CA PHE A 112 -8.15 8.11 -9.77
C PHE A 112 -9.31 7.52 -10.55
N MET A 113 -10.53 8.03 -10.33
CA MET A 113 -11.73 7.64 -11.06
C MET A 113 -12.41 8.86 -11.67
N ALA A 114 -12.71 8.79 -12.96
CA ALA A 114 -13.42 9.86 -13.65
C ALA A 114 -14.29 9.34 -14.80
N GLY A 115 -15.37 10.08 -15.09
CA GLY A 115 -16.19 9.89 -16.27
C GLY A 115 -15.84 10.91 -17.35
N ALA A 116 -15.67 10.48 -18.59
CA ALA A 116 -15.54 11.37 -19.73
C ALA A 116 -16.91 11.98 -20.08
N GLY A 117 -17.10 13.24 -19.67
CA GLY A 117 -18.33 13.99 -19.89
C GLY A 117 -18.65 14.25 -21.38
N GLY A 118 -19.81 14.84 -21.64
CA GLY A 118 -20.24 15.18 -23.01
C GLY A 118 -19.31 16.15 -23.72
N SER A 119 -18.85 17.20 -23.03
CA SER A 119 -17.93 18.20 -23.60
C SER A 119 -16.59 17.62 -24.01
N LEU A 120 -16.00 16.77 -23.18
CA LEU A 120 -14.76 16.07 -23.50
C LEU A 120 -14.93 15.22 -24.77
N ARG A 121 -15.98 14.39 -24.82
CA ARG A 121 -16.22 13.51 -25.98
C ARG A 121 -16.51 14.30 -27.26
N ALA A 122 -17.25 15.41 -27.16
CA ALA A 122 -17.53 16.29 -28.29
C ALA A 122 -16.28 17.00 -28.82
N GLY A 123 -15.26 17.22 -27.98
CA GLY A 123 -13.96 17.73 -28.43
C GLY A 123 -13.09 16.70 -29.16
N VAL A 124 -13.44 15.41 -29.10
CA VAL A 124 -12.71 14.33 -29.80
C VAL A 124 -13.38 14.01 -31.13
N THR A 125 -14.71 13.90 -31.14
CA THR A 125 -15.51 13.49 -32.31
C THR A 125 -16.85 14.20 -32.33
N GLU A 126 -17.40 14.44 -33.53
CA GLU A 126 -18.75 14.97 -33.73
C GLU A 126 -19.86 14.03 -33.21
N ASN A 127 -19.61 12.70 -33.15
CA ASN A 127 -20.54 11.71 -32.60
C ASN A 127 -20.04 11.09 -31.28
N PRO A 128 -20.27 11.74 -30.12
CA PRO A 128 -19.74 11.30 -28.83
C PRO A 128 -20.29 9.94 -28.36
N VAL A 129 -21.46 9.53 -28.86
CA VAL A 129 -22.06 8.23 -28.54
C VAL A 129 -21.32 7.10 -29.26
N LEU A 130 -20.94 7.27 -30.52
CA LEU A 130 -20.15 6.28 -31.23
C LEU A 130 -18.76 6.12 -30.61
N LEU A 131 -18.10 7.22 -30.24
CA LEU A 131 -16.84 7.14 -29.48
C LEU A 131 -16.99 6.29 -28.21
N THR A 132 -18.08 6.49 -27.47
CA THR A 132 -18.36 5.70 -26.26
C THR A 132 -18.55 4.21 -26.56
N ARG A 133 -19.28 3.89 -27.63
CA ARG A 133 -19.48 2.51 -28.08
C ARG A 133 -18.16 1.86 -28.49
N GLU A 134 -17.28 2.59 -29.19
CA GLU A 134 -16.01 2.04 -29.64
C GLU A 134 -14.96 1.92 -28.54
N VAL A 135 -15.03 2.75 -27.50
CA VAL A 135 -14.28 2.54 -26.27
C VAL A 135 -14.75 1.28 -25.56
N GLN A 136 -16.07 1.08 -25.43
CA GLN A 136 -16.64 -0.12 -24.82
C GLN A 136 -16.40 -1.40 -25.66
N SER A 137 -16.26 -1.29 -26.99
CA SER A 137 -15.90 -2.40 -27.89
C SER A 137 -14.39 -2.68 -27.93
N SER A 138 -13.57 -1.91 -27.18
CA SER A 138 -12.10 -1.96 -27.18
C SER A 138 -11.44 -1.62 -28.52
N LEU A 139 -12.16 -0.97 -29.44
CA LEU A 139 -11.59 -0.44 -30.69
C LEU A 139 -10.94 0.93 -30.50
N VAL A 140 -11.28 1.64 -29.43
CA VAL A 140 -10.61 2.87 -28.99
C VAL A 140 -10.01 2.62 -27.62
N ARG A 141 -8.69 2.76 -27.53
CA ARG A 141 -7.94 2.65 -26.29
C ARG A 141 -7.99 3.96 -25.52
N VAL A 142 -8.19 3.87 -24.21
CA VAL A 142 -8.14 5.02 -23.30
C VAL A 142 -6.96 4.83 -22.34
N THR A 143 -6.20 5.90 -22.11
CA THR A 143 -5.12 5.97 -21.11
C THR A 143 -5.21 7.26 -20.31
N ILE A 144 -4.51 7.33 -19.17
CA ILE A 144 -4.32 8.57 -18.40
C ILE A 144 -2.82 8.88 -18.33
N GLY A 145 -2.35 9.84 -19.11
CA GLY A 145 -0.92 10.18 -19.20
C GLY A 145 -0.06 8.97 -19.54
N GLY A 146 -0.53 8.12 -20.46
CA GLY A 146 0.09 6.84 -20.81
C GLY A 146 -0.17 5.68 -19.85
N ALA A 147 -0.73 5.91 -18.66
CA ALA A 147 -1.03 4.84 -17.72
C ALA A 147 -2.22 3.98 -18.19
N PRO A 148 -2.16 2.65 -18.00
CA PRO A 148 -3.32 1.79 -18.23
C PRO A 148 -4.47 2.20 -17.30
N CYS A 149 -5.68 2.23 -17.86
CA CYS A 149 -6.89 2.40 -17.06
C CYS A 149 -7.83 1.21 -17.21
N MET A 150 -8.55 0.90 -16.14
CA MET A 150 -9.70 0.02 -16.18
C MET A 150 -10.90 0.81 -16.71
N LEU A 151 -11.54 0.30 -17.75
CA LEU A 151 -12.84 0.80 -18.20
C LEU A 151 -13.94 0.20 -17.33
N TRP A 152 -14.79 1.06 -16.77
CA TRP A 152 -15.93 0.64 -15.96
C TRP A 152 -17.12 0.21 -16.83
N PRO A 153 -17.84 -0.86 -16.42
CA PRO A 153 -19.03 -1.30 -17.14
C PRO A 153 -20.10 -0.21 -17.08
N GLY A 154 -20.89 -0.10 -18.15
CA GLY A 154 -22.00 0.84 -18.24
C GLY A 154 -22.07 1.56 -19.58
N GLY A 155 -22.92 2.58 -19.65
CA GLY A 155 -23.19 3.31 -20.90
C GLY A 155 -22.25 4.50 -21.19
N GLY A 156 -21.28 4.77 -20.32
CA GLY A 156 -20.35 5.90 -20.43
C GLY A 156 -18.91 5.47 -20.61
N ILE A 157 -17.99 6.43 -20.67
CA ILE A 157 -16.54 6.19 -20.56
C ILE A 157 -16.15 6.56 -19.13
N THR A 158 -16.27 5.61 -18.21
CA THR A 158 -15.78 5.78 -16.84
C THR A 158 -14.50 4.99 -16.71
N ILE A 159 -13.43 5.62 -16.24
CA ILE A 159 -12.12 5.01 -16.12
C ILE A 159 -11.63 5.07 -14.68
N MET A 160 -10.85 4.06 -14.30
CA MET A 160 -10.10 4.00 -13.04
C MET A 160 -8.63 3.74 -13.34
N ALA A 161 -7.73 4.53 -12.77
CA ALA A 161 -6.28 4.35 -12.92
C ALA A 161 -5.56 4.45 -11.58
N ASP A 162 -4.50 3.67 -11.43
CA ASP A 162 -3.56 3.77 -10.31
C ASP A 162 -2.70 5.03 -10.48
N VAL A 163 -2.77 5.95 -9.51
CA VAL A 163 -2.05 7.23 -9.58
C VAL A 163 -0.54 7.02 -9.64
N LEU A 164 0.00 5.96 -9.03
CA LEU A 164 1.44 5.65 -9.06
C LEU A 164 1.94 5.20 -10.45
N ARG A 165 1.01 4.90 -11.37
CA ARG A 165 1.32 4.54 -12.76
C ARG A 165 1.25 5.73 -13.71
N ILE A 166 0.83 6.89 -13.23
CA ILE A 166 0.70 8.12 -14.02
C ILE A 166 1.98 8.95 -13.81
N PRO A 167 2.53 9.59 -14.85
CA PRO A 167 3.62 10.56 -14.68
C PRO A 167 3.29 11.62 -13.63
N ASP A 168 4.28 11.98 -12.80
CA ASP A 168 4.14 13.07 -11.83
C ASP A 168 3.68 14.35 -12.52
N ASN A 169 2.83 15.16 -11.87
CA ASN A 169 2.34 16.44 -12.42
C ASN A 169 1.62 16.31 -13.78
N ALA A 170 1.03 15.15 -14.12
CA ALA A 170 0.29 14.99 -15.37
C ALA A 170 -1.10 15.65 -15.36
N PHE A 171 -1.66 15.95 -14.19
CA PHE A 171 -2.96 16.61 -14.07
C PHE A 171 -2.81 18.13 -14.16
N GLY A 172 -3.66 18.76 -14.96
CA GLY A 172 -3.82 20.21 -15.00
C GLY A 172 -4.87 20.72 -14.02
N TYR A 173 -4.85 22.03 -13.80
CA TYR A 173 -5.86 22.74 -12.99
C TYR A 173 -6.37 23.96 -13.78
N VAL A 174 -7.66 24.25 -13.66
CA VAL A 174 -8.30 25.46 -14.19
C VAL A 174 -8.81 26.33 -13.03
N PRO A 175 -9.04 27.64 -13.19
CA PRO A 175 -9.46 28.52 -12.10
C PRO A 175 -10.75 28.10 -11.38
N THR A 176 -11.67 27.44 -12.09
CA THR A 176 -12.83 26.75 -11.51
C THR A 176 -12.35 25.46 -10.84
N PRO A 177 -12.87 25.04 -9.66
CA PRO A 177 -12.39 23.85 -8.95
C PRO A 177 -12.67 22.55 -9.74
N ALA A 178 -11.86 22.29 -10.74
CA ALA A 178 -11.94 21.19 -11.68
C ALA A 178 -10.53 20.76 -12.07
N LEU A 179 -10.30 19.45 -12.04
CA LEU A 179 -9.08 18.83 -12.51
C LEU A 179 -9.16 18.60 -14.01
N VAL A 180 -8.06 18.85 -14.71
CA VAL A 180 -7.90 18.46 -16.11
C VAL A 180 -7.10 17.16 -16.12
N ALA A 181 -7.80 16.04 -16.26
CA ALA A 181 -7.17 14.73 -16.35
C ALA A 181 -6.55 14.55 -17.75
N PRO A 182 -5.32 14.01 -17.85
CA PRO A 182 -4.64 13.77 -19.13
C PRO A 182 -5.18 12.52 -19.82
N ILE A 183 -6.48 12.52 -20.15
CA ILE A 183 -7.16 11.41 -20.83
C ILE A 183 -6.77 11.42 -22.31
N GLU A 184 -6.33 10.28 -22.81
CA GLU A 184 -5.91 10.10 -24.19
C GLU A 184 -6.76 9.03 -24.87
N PHE A 185 -7.07 9.22 -26.16
CA PHE A 185 -7.74 8.24 -27.01
C PHE A 185 -6.78 7.80 -28.10
N THR A 186 -6.45 6.51 -28.13
CA THR A 186 -5.62 5.91 -29.18
C THR A 186 -6.46 4.98 -30.02
N LEU A 187 -6.48 5.22 -31.34
CA LEU A 187 -7.29 4.47 -32.30
C LEU A 187 -6.70 4.60 -33.70
N ARG A 188 -7.17 3.75 -34.62
CA ARG A 188 -6.78 3.86 -36.03
C ARG A 188 -7.36 5.12 -36.68
N ALA A 189 -6.59 5.74 -37.57
CA ALA A 189 -7.00 6.96 -38.28
C ALA A 189 -8.29 6.78 -39.09
N ASP A 190 -8.49 5.62 -39.73
CA ASP A 190 -9.71 5.33 -40.49
C ASP A 190 -10.94 5.19 -39.58
N LEU A 191 -10.77 4.63 -38.37
CA LEU A 191 -11.82 4.60 -37.36
C LEU A 191 -12.11 6.02 -36.86
N TYR A 192 -11.08 6.82 -36.58
CA TYR A 192 -11.24 8.21 -36.15
C TYR A 192 -12.07 9.02 -37.16
N ALA A 193 -11.79 8.90 -38.45
CA ALA A 193 -12.58 9.54 -39.50
C ALA A 193 -14.05 9.07 -39.52
N ARG A 194 -14.29 7.75 -39.39
CA ARG A 194 -15.67 7.21 -39.35
C ARG A 194 -16.47 7.67 -38.13
N LEU A 195 -15.80 7.99 -37.03
CA LEU A 195 -16.45 8.53 -35.83
C LEU A 195 -16.80 10.02 -35.94
N GLY A 196 -16.47 10.67 -37.05
CA GLY A 196 -16.59 12.13 -37.19
C GLY A 196 -15.49 12.84 -36.39
N GLY A 197 -14.29 12.27 -36.35
CA GLY A 197 -13.12 12.92 -35.78
C GLY A 197 -12.74 14.19 -36.54
N HIS A 198 -12.11 15.12 -35.84
CA HIS A 198 -11.59 16.38 -36.39
C HIS A 198 -10.31 16.15 -37.22
N VAL A 199 -10.42 15.35 -38.29
CA VAL A 199 -9.29 14.87 -39.10
C VAL A 199 -8.45 15.99 -39.70
N ASP A 200 -9.07 17.14 -40.02
CA ASP A 200 -8.38 18.31 -40.57
C ASP A 200 -7.42 18.96 -39.54
N HIS A 201 -7.58 18.64 -38.26
CA HIS A 201 -6.70 19.09 -37.17
C HIS A 201 -5.67 18.03 -36.76
N ALA A 202 -5.66 16.85 -37.38
CA ALA A 202 -4.69 15.82 -37.09
C ALA A 202 -3.31 16.20 -37.66
N VAL A 203 -2.28 16.15 -36.82
CA VAL A 203 -0.89 16.45 -37.21
C VAL A 203 0.00 15.22 -37.01
N PRO A 204 1.02 15.01 -37.86
CA PRO A 204 2.03 13.98 -37.62
C PRO A 204 2.77 14.23 -36.30
N LEU A 205 3.14 13.14 -35.62
CA LEU A 205 3.85 13.20 -34.34
C LEU A 205 5.22 13.90 -34.50
N GLU A 206 5.89 13.69 -35.63
CA GLU A 206 7.18 14.29 -35.94
C GLU A 206 7.10 15.81 -35.98
N THR A 207 5.99 16.36 -36.50
CA THR A 207 5.73 17.80 -36.52
C THR A 207 5.56 18.33 -35.10
N LEU A 208 4.77 17.65 -34.27
CA LEU A 208 4.55 18.02 -32.88
C LEU A 208 5.86 17.98 -32.07
N LEU A 209 6.70 16.96 -32.28
CA LEU A 209 8.01 16.85 -31.64
C LEU A 209 9.01 17.91 -32.14
N ALA A 210 8.98 18.26 -33.43
CA ALA A 210 9.83 19.33 -33.97
C ALA A 210 9.45 20.70 -33.39
N GLU A 211 8.15 20.97 -33.23
CA GLU A 211 7.64 22.26 -32.75
C GLU A 211 7.74 22.41 -31.21
N TYR A 212 7.38 21.35 -30.47
CA TYR A 212 7.25 21.42 -29.00
C TYR A 212 8.29 20.58 -28.25
N GLY A 213 8.99 19.66 -28.91
CA GLY A 213 9.86 18.67 -28.26
C GLY A 213 11.03 19.28 -27.49
N GLY A 214 11.55 20.43 -27.90
CA GLY A 214 12.62 21.13 -27.18
C GLY A 214 12.20 21.74 -25.84
N GLY A 215 10.90 22.06 -25.68
CA GLY A 215 10.33 22.60 -24.43
C GLY A 215 9.51 21.59 -23.64
N ALA A 216 9.23 20.42 -24.21
CA ALA A 216 8.47 19.38 -23.56
C ALA A 216 9.25 18.72 -22.41
N ARG A 217 8.54 18.28 -21.37
CA ARG A 217 9.13 17.39 -20.36
C ARG A 217 9.21 15.98 -20.92
N HIS A 218 10.43 15.45 -21.03
CA HIS A 218 10.67 14.06 -21.42
C HIS A 218 10.76 13.19 -20.17
N GLN A 219 9.88 12.20 -20.07
CA GLN A 219 9.93 11.21 -18.99
C GLN A 219 10.02 9.83 -19.61
N GLY A 220 10.92 9.00 -19.06
CA GLY A 220 11.03 7.60 -19.46
C GLY A 220 9.73 6.86 -19.17
N TRP A 221 9.43 5.85 -19.99
CA TRP A 221 8.28 5.00 -19.78
C TRP A 221 8.35 4.32 -18.40
N ILE A 222 7.25 4.29 -17.65
CA ILE A 222 7.17 3.58 -16.37
C ILE A 222 7.16 2.09 -16.68
N ALA A 223 8.25 1.38 -16.34
CA ALA A 223 8.46 -0.02 -16.73
C ALA A 223 7.34 -0.99 -16.29
N GLY A 224 6.61 -0.66 -15.21
CA GLY A 224 5.45 -1.43 -14.75
C GLY A 224 4.17 -1.25 -15.60
N ASN A 225 4.14 -0.26 -16.50
CA ASN A 225 3.05 -0.06 -17.43
C ASN A 225 3.28 -0.93 -18.67
N PRO A 226 2.29 -1.72 -19.11
CA PRO A 226 2.45 -2.54 -20.30
C PRO A 226 2.57 -1.65 -21.55
N TRP A 227 3.52 -1.95 -22.44
CA TRP A 227 3.61 -1.34 -23.76
C TRP A 227 4.07 -2.35 -24.82
N PRO A 228 3.32 -2.50 -25.94
CA PRO A 228 1.98 -1.97 -26.14
C PRO A 228 1.03 -2.53 -25.07
N LEU A 229 0.07 -1.72 -24.61
CA LEU A 229 -1.01 -2.25 -23.78
C LEU A 229 -1.72 -3.38 -24.57
N PRO A 230 -2.18 -4.47 -23.92
CA PRO A 230 -3.01 -5.47 -24.58
C PRO A 230 -4.33 -4.89 -25.11
#